data_AF-A0A3S4IG52-F1
#
_entry.id   AF-A0A3S4IG52-F1
#
_cell.length_a   1.000
_cell.length_b   1.000
_cell.length_c   1.000
_cell.angle_alpha   90.00
_cell.angle_beta   90.00
_cell.angle_gamma   90.00
#
_symmetry.space_group_name_H-M   'P 1'
#
loop_
_entity.id
_entity.type
_entity.pdbx_description
1 polymer ?
#
loop_
_entity_poly.entity_id
_entity_poly.type
_entity_poly.pdbx_seq_one_letter_code
_entity_poly.pdbx_strand_id
1 'polypeptide(L)'
;MWMQCLLVSLFILLVSFGGDTASAFYNKLTLMANVSMTLPYLFLALAFPFFKSREGLERPFVIFKTHVSTMLATGVVVLVVTFANVFTIIQPVIEAGDWNSALWMTGGPIFFSLLAMAIYQNYSRRMANQPQWAVE
;
A
#
# COMPACT_ATOMS: atom_id res chain seq x y z
N MET A 1 20.58 4.78 -5.30
CA MET A 1 20.32 5.17 -6.70
C MET A 1 21.05 4.30 -7.72
N TRP A 2 22.39 4.30 -7.82
CA TRP A 2 23.11 3.53 -8.87
C TRP A 2 22.99 2.00 -8.73
N MET A 3 23.10 1.46 -7.51
CA MET A 3 22.87 0.02 -7.27
C MET A 3 21.42 -0.41 -7.51
N GLN A 4 20.43 0.46 -7.21
CA GLN A 4 19.03 0.16 -7.48
C GLN A 4 18.75 0.15 -8.99
N CYS A 5 19.32 1.09 -9.73
CA CYS A 5 19.22 1.14 -11.18
C CYS A 5 19.80 -0.15 -11.79
N LEU A 6 21.00 -0.55 -11.38
CA LEU A 6 21.66 -1.76 -11.85
C LEU A 6 20.86 -3.03 -11.52
N LEU A 7 20.30 -3.10 -10.32
CA LEU A 7 19.48 -4.24 -9.89
C LEU A 7 18.18 -4.34 -10.70
N VAL A 8 17.51 -3.22 -10.97
CA VAL A 8 16.30 -3.17 -11.81
C VAL A 8 16.64 -3.56 -13.26
N SER A 9 17.73 -3.04 -13.83
CA SER A 9 18.18 -3.40 -15.18
C SER A 9 18.50 -4.89 -15.31
N LEU A 10 19.13 -5.48 -14.29
CA LEU A 10 19.45 -6.92 -14.26
C LEU A 10 18.18 -7.77 -14.22
N PHE A 11 17.19 -7.39 -13.40
CA PHE A 11 15.91 -8.07 -13.31
C PHE A 11 15.12 -8.01 -14.61
N ILE A 12 15.08 -6.84 -15.25
CA ILE A 12 14.42 -6.66 -16.55
C ILE A 12 15.10 -7.54 -17.60
N LEU A 13 16.43 -7.57 -17.67
CA LEU A 13 17.17 -8.41 -18.62
C LEU A 13 16.91 -9.91 -18.39
N LEU A 14 17.00 -10.38 -17.14
CA LEU A 14 16.72 -11.78 -16.79
C LEU A 14 15.30 -12.21 -17.16
N VAL A 15 14.32 -11.35 -16.90
CA VAL A 15 12.93 -11.56 -17.29
C VAL A 15 12.75 -11.52 -18.80
N SER A 16 13.43 -10.60 -19.50
CA SER A 16 13.30 -10.43 -20.95
C SER A 16 13.83 -11.63 -21.73
N PHE A 17 14.74 -12.43 -21.15
CA PHE A 17 15.21 -13.71 -21.71
C PHE A 17 14.38 -14.92 -21.25
N GLY A 18 13.41 -14.75 -20.35
CA GLY A 18 12.61 -15.83 -19.74
C GLY A 18 11.33 -16.24 -20.47
N GLY A 19 11.09 -15.75 -21.70
CA GLY A 19 9.90 -16.06 -22.51
C GLY A 19 8.60 -15.37 -22.04
N ASP A 20 7.48 -15.63 -22.72
CA ASP A 20 6.16 -14.98 -22.46
C ASP A 20 5.72 -15.05 -20.99
N THR A 21 6.12 -16.10 -20.27
CA THR A 21 5.85 -16.30 -18.84
C THR A 21 6.53 -15.28 -17.92
N ALA A 22 7.74 -14.84 -18.25
CA ALA A 22 8.49 -13.92 -17.40
C ALA A 22 8.00 -12.49 -17.57
N SER A 23 7.70 -12.07 -18.81
CA SER A 23 7.08 -10.77 -19.11
C SER A 23 5.71 -10.63 -18.42
N ALA A 24 4.91 -11.71 -18.40
CA ALA A 24 3.66 -11.74 -17.66
C ALA A 24 3.87 -11.55 -16.15
N PHE A 25 4.84 -12.25 -15.55
CA PHE A 25 5.17 -12.12 -14.13
C PHE A 25 5.63 -10.70 -13.76
N TYR A 26 6.45 -10.06 -14.59
CA TYR A 26 6.87 -8.67 -14.38
C TYR A 26 5.70 -7.68 -14.46
N ASN A 27 4.77 -7.88 -15.39
CA ASN A 27 3.54 -7.10 -15.44
C ASN A 27 2.70 -7.27 -14.16
N LYS A 28 2.62 -8.49 -13.60
CA LYS A 28 1.94 -8.71 -12.31
C LYS A 28 2.65 -8.01 -11.16
N LEU A 29 3.98 -8.09 -11.08
CA LEU A 29 4.77 -7.38 -10.07
C LEU A 29 4.60 -5.85 -10.17
N THR A 30 4.58 -5.32 -11.39
CA THR A 30 4.35 -3.88 -11.62
C THR A 30 2.95 -3.46 -11.18
N LEU A 31 1.93 -4.26 -11.50
CA LEU A 31 0.55 -4.02 -11.05
C LEU A 31 0.42 -4.11 -9.52
N MET A 32 1.10 -5.07 -8.87
CA MET A 32 1.17 -5.15 -7.40
C MET A 32 1.82 -3.91 -6.79
N ALA A 33 2.88 -3.38 -7.40
CA ALA A 33 3.53 -2.15 -6.94
C ALA A 33 2.58 -0.94 -7.05
N ASN A 34 1.78 -0.85 -8.11
CA ASN A 34 0.79 0.20 -8.28
C ASN A 34 -0.30 0.16 -7.20
N VAL A 35 -0.83 -1.03 -6.89
CA VAL A 35 -1.77 -1.23 -5.77
C VAL A 35 -1.12 -0.83 -4.43
N SER A 36 0.10 -1.32 -4.18
CA SER A 36 0.86 -1.06 -2.96
C SER A 36 1.15 0.43 -2.75
N MET A 37 1.41 1.21 -3.80
CA MET A 37 1.62 2.65 -3.69
C MET A 37 0.34 3.41 -3.29
N THR A 38 -0.84 2.88 -3.62
CA THR A 38 -2.12 3.57 -3.34
C THR A 38 -2.72 3.24 -1.97
N LEU A 39 -2.38 2.08 -1.41
CA LEU A 39 -2.81 1.66 -0.08
C LEU A 39 -2.44 2.65 1.04
N PRO A 40 -1.19 3.15 1.14
CA PRO A 40 -0.80 4.16 2.12
C PRO A 40 -1.63 5.44 2.03
N TYR A 41 -1.96 5.88 0.81
CA TYR A 41 -2.79 7.06 0.61
C TYR A 41 -4.23 6.84 1.07
N LEU A 42 -4.76 5.63 0.90
CA LEU A 42 -6.09 5.27 1.42
C LEU A 42 -6.12 5.35 2.95
N PHE A 43 -5.12 4.79 3.63
CA PHE A 43 -5.01 4.89 5.08
C PHE A 43 -4.87 6.34 5.56
N LEU A 44 -4.07 7.15 4.86
CA LEU A 44 -3.88 8.56 5.19
C LEU A 44 -5.18 9.36 4.99
N ALA A 45 -5.88 9.15 3.88
CA ALA A 45 -7.16 9.79 3.60
C ALA A 45 -8.23 9.43 4.64
N LEU A 46 -8.29 8.17 5.08
CA LEU A 46 -9.18 7.70 6.14
C LEU A 46 -8.79 8.26 7.52
N ALA A 47 -7.50 8.41 7.81
CA ALA A 47 -7.01 8.98 9.06
C ALA A 47 -7.22 10.51 9.14
N PHE A 48 -7.34 11.20 8.02
CA PHE A 48 -7.51 12.65 7.94
C PHE A 48 -8.73 13.21 8.70
N PRO A 49 -9.96 12.66 8.59
CA PRO A 49 -11.10 13.12 9.40
C PRO A 49 -10.87 12.88 10.91
N PHE A 50 -10.30 11.74 11.30
CA PHE A 50 -9.94 11.45 12.69
C PHE A 50 -8.91 12.45 13.23
N PHE A 51 -7.87 12.74 12.45
CA PHE A 51 -6.87 13.77 12.76
C PHE A 51 -7.51 15.15 12.94
N LYS A 52 -8.48 15.51 12.09
CA LYS A 52 -9.18 16.79 12.19
C LYS A 52 -10.13 16.89 13.39
N SER A 53 -10.70 15.77 13.84
CA SER A 53 -11.57 15.71 15.02
C SER A 53 -10.82 15.79 16.36
N ARG A 54 -9.49 15.55 16.38
CA ARG A 54 -8.68 15.64 17.61
C ARG A 54 -8.31 17.09 17.95
N GLU A 55 -8.76 17.55 19.10
CA GLU A 55 -8.38 18.85 19.67
C GLU A 55 -7.02 18.73 20.41
N GLY A 56 -6.15 19.76 20.31
CA GLY A 56 -4.84 19.78 21.00
C GLY A 56 -3.58 19.60 20.13
N LEU A 57 -3.70 19.61 18.80
CA LEU A 57 -2.55 19.63 17.87
C LEU A 57 -2.38 21.02 17.23
N GLU A 58 -1.17 21.57 17.24
CA GLU A 58 -0.83 22.75 16.43
C GLU A 58 -0.94 22.38 14.94
N ARG A 59 -1.88 23.01 14.24
CA ARG A 59 -2.11 22.81 12.80
C ARG A 59 -1.62 24.04 12.05
N PRO A 60 -0.35 24.08 11.60
CA PRO A 60 0.20 25.26 10.92
C PRO A 60 -0.49 25.55 9.57
N PHE A 61 -1.27 24.62 9.02
CA PHE A 61 -2.03 24.84 7.79
C PHE A 61 -3.41 24.15 7.87
N VAL A 62 -4.50 24.91 7.69
CA VAL A 62 -5.89 24.40 7.71
C VAL A 62 -6.59 24.79 6.42
N ILE A 63 -6.58 23.88 5.43
CA ILE A 63 -7.22 24.11 4.12
C ILE A 63 -8.74 23.96 4.20
N PHE A 64 -9.23 23.01 4.99
CA PHE A 64 -10.66 22.77 5.15
C PHE A 64 -11.14 23.35 6.48
N LYS A 65 -12.05 24.33 6.45
CA LYS A 65 -12.64 24.91 7.68
C LYS A 65 -13.83 24.12 8.23
N THR A 66 -14.67 23.55 7.36
CA THR A 66 -15.89 22.83 7.78
C THR A 66 -15.70 21.32 7.87
N HIS A 67 -16.39 20.68 8.82
CA HIS A 67 -16.39 19.22 9.01
C HIS A 67 -16.97 18.50 7.78
N VAL A 68 -18.06 19.05 7.20
CA VAL A 68 -18.73 18.52 6.01
C VAL A 68 -17.81 18.50 4.79
N SER A 69 -17.05 19.58 4.56
CA SER A 69 -16.13 19.66 3.42
C SER A 69 -14.98 18.66 3.53
N THR A 70 -14.44 18.45 4.73
CA THR A 70 -13.44 17.39 4.96
C THR A 70 -14.02 16.00 4.76
N MET A 71 -15.23 15.74 5.25
CA MET A 71 -15.88 14.43 5.10
C MET A 71 -16.20 14.13 3.62
N LEU A 72 -16.65 15.13 2.85
CA LEU A 72 -16.85 15.00 1.40
C LEU A 72 -15.54 14.76 0.65
N ALA A 73 -14.50 15.56 0.92
CA ALA A 73 -13.21 15.40 0.25
C ALA A 73 -12.58 14.04 0.55
N THR A 74 -12.58 13.62 1.81
CA THR A 74 -12.14 12.28 2.21
C THR A 74 -13.00 11.21 1.56
N GLY A 75 -14.32 11.36 1.56
CA GLY A 75 -15.24 10.41 0.94
C GLY A 75 -14.95 10.21 -0.55
N VAL A 76 -14.76 11.29 -1.30
CA VAL A 76 -14.41 11.25 -2.73
C VAL A 76 -13.07 10.55 -2.95
N VAL A 77 -12.03 10.93 -2.19
CA VAL A 77 -10.69 10.32 -2.33
C VAL A 77 -10.72 8.82 -2.02
N VAL A 78 -11.33 8.44 -0.90
CA VAL A 78 -11.43 7.03 -0.49
C VAL A 78 -12.21 6.24 -1.53
N LEU A 79 -13.31 6.78 -2.04
CA LEU A 79 -14.15 6.11 -3.03
C LEU A 79 -13.37 5.92 -4.34
N VAL A 80 -12.77 6.98 -4.90
CA VAL A 80 -11.99 6.91 -6.15
C VAL A 80 -10.82 5.94 -6.03
N VAL A 81 -10.04 6.02 -4.95
CA VAL A 81 -8.87 5.14 -4.74
C VAL A 81 -9.31 3.69 -4.53
N THR A 82 -10.40 3.45 -3.80
CA THR A 82 -10.95 2.09 -3.62
C THR A 82 -11.40 1.50 -4.95
N PHE A 83 -12.15 2.25 -5.76
CA PHE A 83 -12.57 1.81 -7.08
C PHE A 83 -11.36 1.52 -7.98
N ALA A 84 -10.36 2.39 -8.01
CA ALA A 84 -9.14 2.17 -8.80
C ALA A 84 -8.42 0.87 -8.40
N ASN A 85 -8.32 0.58 -7.10
CA ASN A 85 -7.71 -0.66 -6.61
C ASN A 85 -8.51 -1.89 -7.01
N VAL A 86 -9.85 -1.85 -6.86
CA VAL A 86 -10.74 -2.94 -7.27
C VAL A 86 -10.63 -3.21 -8.78
N PHE A 87 -10.65 -2.16 -9.61
CA PHE A 87 -10.48 -2.31 -11.06
C PHE A 87 -9.09 -2.86 -11.43
N THR A 88 -8.03 -2.39 -10.78
CA THR A 88 -6.67 -2.87 -11.03
C THR A 88 -6.54 -4.38 -10.76
N ILE A 89 -7.26 -4.89 -9.75
CA ILE A 89 -7.28 -6.32 -9.41
C ILE A 89 -8.17 -7.12 -10.37
N ILE A 90 -9.31 -6.58 -10.77
CA ILE A 90 -10.33 -7.28 -11.57
C ILE A 90 -10.00 -7.31 -13.07
N GLN A 91 -9.41 -6.25 -13.63
CA GLN A 91 -9.06 -6.17 -15.07
C GLN A 91 -8.34 -7.42 -15.61
N PRO A 92 -7.28 -7.95 -14.98
CA PRO A 92 -6.60 -9.15 -15.50
C PRO A 92 -7.47 -10.42 -15.48
N VAL A 93 -8.52 -10.49 -14.65
CA VAL A 93 -9.47 -11.61 -14.64
C VAL A 93 -10.45 -11.51 -15.79
N ILE A 94 -10.96 -10.31 -16.05
CA ILE A 94 -11.98 -10.07 -17.09
C ILE A 94 -11.39 -10.20 -18.49
N GLU A 95 -10.18 -9.68 -18.72
CA GLU A 95 -9.59 -9.62 -20.06
C GLU A 95 -8.83 -10.91 -20.45
N ALA A 96 -8.20 -11.58 -19.49
CA ALA A 96 -7.32 -12.72 -19.75
C ALA A 96 -7.79 -14.06 -19.14
N GLY A 97 -8.88 -14.07 -18.37
CA GLY A 97 -9.34 -15.26 -17.62
C GLY A 97 -8.33 -15.76 -16.58
N ASP A 98 -7.33 -14.95 -16.23
CA ASP A 98 -6.18 -15.33 -15.42
C ASP A 98 -6.45 -15.08 -13.94
N TRP A 99 -7.20 -16.01 -13.34
CA TRP A 99 -7.55 -16.03 -11.91
C TRP A 99 -6.31 -16.12 -10.99
N ASN A 100 -5.23 -16.73 -11.45
CA ASN A 100 -4.02 -16.94 -10.68
C ASN A 100 -3.36 -15.59 -10.35
N SER A 101 -3.34 -14.71 -11.34
CA SER A 101 -2.82 -13.36 -11.18
C SER A 101 -3.62 -12.45 -10.26
N ALA A 102 -4.94 -12.52 -10.29
CA ALA A 102 -5.77 -11.75 -9.36
C ALA A 102 -5.67 -12.27 -7.93
N LEU A 103 -5.51 -13.58 -7.75
CA LEU A 103 -5.20 -14.19 -6.46
C LEU A 103 -3.86 -13.69 -5.91
N TRP A 104 -2.82 -13.62 -6.74
CA TRP A 104 -1.53 -13.09 -6.32
C TRP A 104 -1.56 -11.58 -6.05
N MET A 105 -2.24 -10.79 -6.88
CA MET A 105 -2.38 -9.34 -6.71
C MET A 105 -3.17 -8.95 -5.44
N THR A 106 -4.12 -9.79 -5.03
CA THR A 106 -4.87 -9.61 -3.78
C THR A 106 -4.13 -10.22 -2.59
N GLY A 107 -3.60 -11.43 -2.77
CA GLY A 107 -2.96 -12.23 -1.74
C GLY A 107 -1.61 -11.65 -1.29
N GLY A 108 -0.83 -11.05 -2.20
CA GLY A 108 0.45 -10.42 -1.88
C GLY A 108 0.32 -9.34 -0.81
N PRO A 109 -0.44 -8.25 -1.06
CA PRO A 109 -0.66 -7.20 -0.07
C PRO A 109 -1.23 -7.71 1.25
N ILE A 110 -2.16 -8.69 1.23
CA ILE A 110 -2.74 -9.26 2.46
C ILE A 110 -1.68 -10.02 3.25
N PHE A 111 -0.94 -10.92 2.61
CA PHE A 111 0.12 -11.70 3.24
C PHE A 111 1.21 -10.81 3.83
N PHE A 112 1.71 -9.83 3.07
CA PHE A 112 2.71 -8.90 3.56
C PHE A 112 2.17 -8.00 4.69
N SER A 113 0.90 -7.62 4.66
CA SER A 113 0.28 -6.85 5.76
C SER A 113 0.19 -7.67 7.05
N LEU A 114 -0.21 -8.95 6.96
CA LEU A 114 -0.25 -9.86 8.09
C LEU A 114 1.15 -10.12 8.65
N LEU A 115 2.13 -10.35 7.77
CA LEU A 115 3.53 -10.52 8.17
C LEU A 115 4.07 -9.28 8.88
N ALA A 116 3.84 -8.09 8.32
CA ALA A 116 4.23 -6.83 8.95
C ALA A 116 3.58 -6.64 10.32
N MET A 117 2.30 -7.00 10.47
CA MET A 117 1.60 -6.95 11.75
C MET A 117 2.19 -7.94 12.76
N ALA A 118 2.53 -9.16 12.34
CA ALA A 118 3.18 -10.14 13.20
C ALA A 118 4.56 -9.65 13.69
N ILE A 119 5.35 -9.03 12.81
CA ILE A 119 6.64 -8.42 13.17
C ILE A 119 6.42 -7.27 14.15
N TYR A 120 5.46 -6.39 13.90
CA TYR A 120 5.13 -5.26 14.78
C TYR A 120 4.68 -5.74 16.17
N GLN A 121 3.81 -6.74 16.25
CA GLN A 121 3.36 -7.31 17.52
C GLN A 121 4.51 -7.97 18.30
N ASN A 122 5.40 -8.69 17.61
CA ASN A 122 6.58 -9.27 18.23
C ASN A 122 7.51 -8.17 18.79
N TYR A 123 7.74 -7.10 18.02
CA TYR A 123 8.53 -5.95 18.47
C TYR A 123 7.88 -5.23 19.66
N SER A 124 6.58 -4.95 19.58
CA SER A 124 5.82 -4.28 20.65
C SER A 124 5.83 -5.10 21.94
N ARG A 125 5.66 -6.42 21.87
CA ARG A 125 5.78 -7.33 23.03
C ARG A 125 7.18 -7.32 23.63
N ARG A 126 8.23 -7.24 22.79
CA ARG A 126 9.62 -7.14 23.27
C ARG A 126 9.90 -5.82 23.96
N MET A 127 9.41 -4.70 23.40
CA MET A 127 9.56 -3.38 24.04
C MET A 127 8.73 -3.26 25.32
N ALA A 128 7.52 -3.83 25.37
CA ALA A 128 6.71 -3.85 26.58
C ALA A 128 7.35 -4.68 27.72
N ASN A 129 8.18 -5.67 27.36
CA ASN A 129 8.94 -6.49 28.30
C ASN A 129 10.36 -5.96 28.56
N GLN A 130 10.78 -4.84 27.95
CA GLN A 130 12.05 -4.20 28.27
C GLN A 130 11.87 -3.29 29.50
N PRO A 131 12.61 -3.53 30.59
CA PRO A 131 12.51 -2.71 31.79
C PRO A 131 13.04 -1.29 31.50
N GLN A 132 12.39 -0.28 32.10
CA GLN A 132 12.54 1.16 31.83
C GLN A 132 13.98 1.72 31.91
N TRP A 133 14.95 0.98 32.46
CA TRP A 133 16.35 1.39 32.59
C TRP A 133 17.21 1.16 31.34
N ALA A 134 16.68 0.54 30.28
CA ALA A 134 17.41 0.29 29.02
C ALA A 134 17.17 1.36 27.94
N VAL A 135 16.44 2.45 28.26
CA VAL A 135 16.00 3.48 27.30
C VAL A 135 16.53 4.88 27.66
N GLU A 136 17.45 4.98 28.64
CA GLU A 136 18.20 6.22 28.94
C GLU A 136 19.57 6.23 28.29
#